data_AF-A0A5N6WDY3-F1
#
_entry.id   AF-A0A5N6WDY3-F1
#
_cell.length_a   1.000
_cell.length_b   1.000
_cell.length_c   1.000
_cell.angle_alpha   90.00
_cell.angle_beta   90.00
_cell.angle_gamma   90.00
#
_symmetry.space_group_name_H-M   'P 1'
#
loop_
_entity.id
_entity.type
_entity.pdbx_description
1 polymer ?
#
loop_
_entity_poly.entity_id
_entity_poly.type
_entity_poly.pdbx_seq_one_letter_code
_entity_poly.pdbx_strand_id
1 'polypeptide(L)'
;MPLSGGIFPHWRRKAAERSSNNSYEVPYYMNAAYYPNWRIYRKQPPSSLRLGFVSHIFYAFAWVKEDGTVYLSDEWADAQMPVDGTQGCIRAFTQLKPQYPKMKIILSIGGGGKGSENFALVARSQSRTETFVRTARALVDQFGLDGLDIDWEHPADPQQGMDYVRLLAKLREALPLPRFVLATCLPAGQWALRNIDLSKASLYLDLINLMTYDFAGPWTNESGHHAQLYSPSRNPGAVSCQSSVQYVLSQGVDPKKILLGVPAYGRSFLGSDKPGQRYAGTGGEDGVFDYSDLPRPGAKEHHDDKLGAAYCSGGDGGFVTYDTPRTVQQKARFATKTKLGGLFYWHIGGDARGPRSLIETGYNTLHEM
;
A
#
# COMPACT_ATOMS: atom_id res chain seq x y z
N MET A 1 -57.79 28.97 -48.77
CA MET A 1 -58.45 29.53 -47.58
C MET A 1 -58.80 28.36 -46.65
N PRO A 2 -58.67 28.49 -45.32
CA PRO A 2 -57.43 28.49 -44.52
C PRO A 2 -57.33 27.24 -43.61
N LEU A 3 -56.14 26.74 -43.24
CA LEU A 3 -55.35 27.02 -42.00
C LEU A 3 -56.18 26.85 -40.70
N SER A 4 -55.83 26.00 -39.74
CA SER A 4 -54.68 26.10 -38.81
C SER A 4 -54.71 24.88 -37.87
N GLY A 5 -53.60 24.19 -37.55
CA GLY A 5 -52.61 24.49 -36.49
C GLY A 5 -53.03 23.84 -35.15
N GLY A 6 -52.26 23.05 -34.40
CA GLY A 6 -50.91 22.53 -34.48
C GLY A 6 -50.61 21.67 -33.23
N ILE A 7 -49.39 21.10 -33.19
CA ILE A 7 -48.55 20.81 -32.00
C ILE A 7 -48.83 19.52 -31.18
N PHE A 8 -47.91 18.55 -31.34
CA PHE A 8 -47.55 17.42 -30.46
C PHE A 8 -47.07 17.89 -29.06
N PRO A 9 -46.97 17.07 -27.97
CA PRO A 9 -46.59 15.66 -28.02
C PRO A 9 -47.26 14.66 -27.06
N HIS A 10 -47.08 13.42 -27.47
CA HIS A 10 -47.53 12.16 -26.91
C HIS A 10 -46.63 11.75 -25.73
N TRP A 11 -47.15 11.77 -24.49
CA TRP A 11 -46.46 11.19 -23.34
C TRP A 11 -46.59 9.65 -23.36
N ARG A 12 -45.60 8.97 -23.93
CA ARG A 12 -45.39 7.53 -23.70
C ARG A 12 -44.72 7.33 -22.34
N ARG A 13 -45.51 6.96 -21.31
CA ARG A 13 -44.98 6.28 -20.13
C ARG A 13 -44.88 4.78 -20.43
N LYS A 14 -43.67 4.28 -20.58
CA LYS A 14 -43.33 2.86 -20.38
C LYS A 14 -41.98 2.77 -19.67
N ALA A 15 -41.87 1.71 -18.88
CA ALA A 15 -40.73 1.26 -18.07
C ALA A 15 -40.63 1.86 -16.67
N ALA A 16 -41.34 1.24 -15.73
CA ALA A 16 -40.93 1.18 -14.33
C ALA A 16 -41.24 -0.22 -13.79
N GLU A 17 -40.52 -1.23 -14.28
CA GLU A 17 -40.32 -2.47 -13.53
C GLU A 17 -38.93 -2.37 -12.90
N ARG A 18 -38.92 -1.95 -11.64
CA ARG A 18 -37.76 -2.05 -10.75
C ARG A 18 -37.64 -3.52 -10.35
N SER A 19 -36.67 -4.23 -10.91
CA SER A 19 -36.18 -5.47 -10.30
C SER A 19 -35.23 -5.10 -9.16
N SER A 20 -35.78 -4.93 -7.96
CA SER A 20 -34.99 -4.88 -6.73
C SER A 20 -34.58 -6.30 -6.35
N ASN A 21 -33.48 -6.79 -6.93
CA ASN A 21 -32.75 -7.92 -6.38
C ASN A 21 -31.50 -7.36 -5.68
N ASN A 22 -31.71 -6.75 -4.53
CA ASN A 22 -30.63 -6.26 -3.68
C ASN A 22 -30.10 -7.45 -2.89
N SER A 23 -29.36 -8.34 -3.55
CA SER A 23 -28.44 -9.23 -2.83
C SER A 23 -27.46 -8.32 -2.10
N TYR A 24 -27.50 -8.31 -0.78
CA TYR A 24 -26.48 -7.66 0.03
C TYR A 24 -25.14 -8.36 -0.26
N GLU A 25 -24.40 -7.89 -1.26
CA GLU A 25 -23.00 -8.24 -1.39
C GLU A 25 -22.28 -7.61 -0.20
N VAL A 26 -21.75 -8.46 0.68
CA VAL A 26 -20.80 -8.04 1.70
C VAL A 26 -19.65 -7.35 0.96
N PRO A 27 -19.28 -6.11 1.30
CA PRO A 27 -18.16 -5.43 0.66
C PRO A 27 -16.91 -6.30 0.83
N TYR A 28 -16.32 -6.76 -0.28
CA TYR A 28 -15.04 -7.45 -0.22
C TYR A 28 -13.95 -6.41 -0.01
N TYR A 29 -13.48 -6.28 1.24
CA TYR A 29 -12.37 -5.40 1.57
C TYR A 29 -11.05 -6.04 1.13
N MET A 30 -10.18 -5.23 0.56
CA MET A 30 -8.85 -5.69 0.20
C MET A 30 -7.99 -5.79 1.45
N ASN A 31 -7.34 -6.94 1.60
CA ASN A 31 -6.27 -7.15 2.56
C ASN A 31 -5.02 -7.46 1.72
N ALA A 32 -4.16 -6.48 1.49
CA ALA A 32 -3.05 -6.59 0.54
C ALA A 32 -1.70 -6.63 1.27
N ALA A 33 -0.65 -7.17 0.67
CA ALA A 33 0.67 -7.14 1.32
C ALA A 33 1.79 -7.00 0.30
N TYR A 34 2.84 -6.27 0.68
CA TYR A 34 4.08 -6.27 -0.07
C TYR A 34 4.89 -7.54 0.26
N TYR A 35 5.51 -8.13 -0.76
CA TYR A 35 6.56 -9.12 -0.63
C TYR A 35 7.84 -8.56 -1.25
N PRO A 36 8.81 -8.12 -0.44
CA PRO A 36 10.12 -7.76 -0.93
C PRO A 36 10.90 -9.00 -1.36
N ASN A 37 11.52 -8.96 -2.55
CA ASN A 37 12.22 -10.08 -3.14
C ASN A 37 13.35 -10.60 -2.25
N TRP A 38 14.03 -9.71 -1.52
CA TRP A 38 15.10 -10.07 -0.58
C TRP A 38 14.63 -10.91 0.61
N ARG A 39 13.32 -11.02 0.88
CA ARG A 39 12.80 -11.93 1.93
C ARG A 39 13.10 -13.39 1.64
N ILE A 40 13.32 -13.75 0.38
CA ILE A 40 13.71 -15.12 0.04
C ILE A 40 15.03 -15.54 0.70
N TYR A 41 15.97 -14.60 0.87
CA TYR A 41 17.25 -14.86 1.54
C TYR A 41 17.11 -15.09 3.05
N ARG A 42 15.96 -14.70 3.63
CA ARG A 42 15.56 -15.09 4.99
C ARG A 42 14.79 -16.40 5.05
N LYS A 43 14.83 -17.19 3.98
CA LYS A 43 14.12 -18.48 3.84
C LYS A 43 12.60 -18.33 4.00
N GLN A 44 12.05 -17.25 3.45
CA GLN A 44 10.61 -16.98 3.43
C GLN A 44 10.05 -17.06 2.01
N PRO A 45 10.05 -18.24 1.35
CA PRO A 45 9.50 -18.39 0.02
C PRO A 45 7.97 -18.16 0.01
N PRO A 46 7.36 -17.92 -1.15
CA PRO A 46 5.91 -17.74 -1.28
C PRO A 46 5.08 -18.83 -0.58
N SER A 47 5.48 -20.09 -0.67
CA SER A 47 4.82 -21.23 -0.01
C SER A 47 4.81 -21.16 1.52
N SER A 48 5.73 -20.42 2.13
CA SER A 48 5.82 -20.27 3.59
C SER A 48 4.86 -19.22 4.16
N LEU A 49 4.25 -18.41 3.29
CA LEU A 49 3.41 -17.27 3.65
C LEU A 49 1.94 -17.70 3.82
N ARG A 50 1.21 -17.00 4.69
CA ARG A 50 -0.22 -17.28 4.93
C ARG A 50 -1.11 -16.53 3.94
N LEU A 51 -1.07 -16.95 2.68
CA LEU A 51 -1.73 -16.26 1.56
C LEU A 51 -3.26 -16.33 1.60
N GLY A 52 -3.86 -17.22 2.38
CA GLY A 52 -5.32 -17.32 2.52
C GLY A 52 -6.01 -16.06 3.06
N PHE A 53 -5.26 -15.16 3.71
CA PHE A 53 -5.75 -13.88 4.22
C PHE A 53 -5.40 -12.70 3.31
N VAL A 54 -4.84 -12.95 2.13
CA VAL A 54 -4.30 -11.91 1.25
C VAL A 54 -5.02 -11.89 -0.10
N SER A 55 -5.49 -10.71 -0.48
CA SER A 55 -6.18 -10.43 -1.74
C SER A 55 -5.23 -9.96 -2.85
N HIS A 56 -4.17 -9.23 -2.49
CA HIS A 56 -3.21 -8.67 -3.44
C HIS A 56 -1.80 -8.82 -2.86
N ILE A 57 -0.89 -9.36 -3.65
CA ILE A 57 0.54 -9.35 -3.37
C ILE A 57 1.20 -8.32 -4.28
N PHE A 58 1.83 -7.33 -3.69
CA PHE A 58 2.72 -6.39 -4.36
C PHE A 58 4.15 -6.94 -4.28
N TYR A 59 4.63 -7.51 -5.38
CA TYR A 59 5.99 -8.04 -5.49
C TYR A 59 6.97 -6.89 -5.65
N ALA A 60 7.78 -6.64 -4.62
CA ALA A 60 8.70 -5.52 -4.51
C ALA A 60 10.15 -5.98 -4.69
N PHE A 61 11.02 -5.32 -5.44
CA PHE A 61 10.73 -4.27 -6.42
C PHE A 61 11.38 -4.61 -7.76
N ALA A 62 10.74 -4.16 -8.84
CA ALA A 62 11.47 -3.83 -10.06
C ALA A 62 11.96 -2.38 -9.98
N TRP A 63 13.03 -2.04 -10.69
CA TRP A 63 13.60 -0.70 -10.76
C TRP A 63 13.62 -0.17 -12.18
N VAL A 64 13.95 1.11 -12.31
CA VAL A 64 13.95 1.84 -13.57
C VAL A 64 15.32 2.44 -13.84
N LYS A 65 15.85 2.20 -15.04
CA LYS A 65 17.08 2.84 -15.54
C LYS A 65 16.79 4.26 -16.03
N GLU A 66 17.84 5.07 -16.18
CA GLU A 66 17.71 6.44 -16.69
C GLU A 66 17.01 6.53 -18.06
N ASP A 67 17.17 5.54 -18.94
CA ASP A 67 16.56 5.49 -20.27
C ASP A 67 15.06 5.10 -20.25
N GLY A 68 14.52 4.81 -19.07
CA GLY A 68 13.15 4.35 -18.86
C GLY A 68 13.01 2.84 -18.78
N THR A 69 14.04 2.03 -19.02
CA THR A 69 13.92 0.57 -18.97
C THR A 69 13.59 0.09 -17.56
N VAL A 70 12.44 -0.57 -17.40
CA VAL A 70 12.07 -1.28 -16.17
C VAL A 70 12.69 -2.67 -16.16
N TYR A 71 13.33 -3.05 -15.05
CA TYR A 71 14.03 -4.31 -14.88
C TYR A 71 13.86 -4.87 -13.46
N LEU A 72 14.05 -6.18 -13.32
CA LEU A 72 14.01 -6.87 -12.03
C LEU A 72 15.22 -6.46 -11.17
N SER A 73 14.99 -6.00 -9.93
CA SER A 73 16.11 -5.50 -9.10
C SER A 73 17.06 -6.61 -8.66
N ASP A 74 16.57 -7.84 -8.57
CA ASP A 74 17.37 -9.03 -8.27
C ASP A 74 16.93 -10.19 -9.18
N GLU A 75 17.47 -10.24 -10.39
CA GLU A 75 17.12 -11.29 -11.37
C GLU A 75 17.31 -12.72 -10.82
N TRP A 76 18.27 -12.91 -9.90
CA TRP A 76 18.50 -14.21 -9.28
C TRP A 76 17.30 -14.61 -8.42
N ALA A 77 16.92 -13.78 -7.45
CA ALA A 77 15.76 -14.01 -6.60
C ALA A 77 14.43 -14.04 -7.38
N ASP A 78 14.31 -13.16 -8.37
CA ASP A 78 13.04 -12.86 -9.05
C ASP A 78 12.68 -13.92 -10.09
N ALA A 79 13.67 -14.43 -10.84
CA ALA A 79 13.43 -15.23 -12.04
C ALA A 79 14.28 -16.52 -12.18
N GLN A 80 15.37 -16.69 -11.44
CA GLN A 80 16.36 -17.76 -11.74
C GLN A 80 16.48 -18.81 -10.62
N MET A 81 16.50 -18.38 -9.36
CA MET A 81 16.74 -19.26 -8.22
C MET A 81 15.65 -20.34 -8.09
N PRO A 82 15.99 -21.61 -7.79
CA PRO A 82 14.98 -22.63 -7.49
C PRO A 82 14.16 -22.26 -6.25
N VAL A 83 12.85 -22.02 -6.41
CA VAL A 83 11.91 -21.65 -5.34
C VAL A 83 10.61 -22.40 -5.55
N ASP A 84 10.09 -23.08 -4.52
CA ASP A 84 8.78 -23.76 -4.53
C ASP A 84 8.53 -24.65 -5.76
N GLY A 85 9.56 -25.35 -6.25
CA GLY A 85 9.46 -26.23 -7.42
C GLY A 85 9.47 -25.51 -8.78
N THR A 86 9.77 -24.22 -8.83
CA THR A 86 9.93 -23.42 -10.05
C THR A 86 11.19 -22.53 -9.99
N GLN A 87 11.33 -21.58 -10.92
CA GLN A 87 12.45 -20.64 -11.00
C GLN A 87 11.99 -19.20 -10.70
N GLY A 88 12.56 -18.64 -9.64
CA GLY A 88 12.31 -17.29 -9.15
C GLY A 88 11.04 -17.15 -8.31
N CYS A 89 11.04 -16.18 -7.40
CA CYS A 89 9.90 -15.93 -6.52
C CYS A 89 8.66 -15.45 -7.28
N ILE A 90 8.83 -14.75 -8.41
CA ILE A 90 7.68 -14.26 -9.19
C ILE A 90 6.88 -15.45 -9.74
N ARG A 91 7.55 -16.44 -10.34
CA ARG A 91 6.88 -17.66 -10.82
C ARG A 91 6.33 -18.48 -9.65
N ALA A 92 7.03 -18.51 -8.52
CA ALA A 92 6.57 -19.19 -7.32
C ALA A 92 5.26 -18.57 -6.76
N PHE A 93 5.05 -17.25 -6.88
CA PHE A 93 3.75 -16.66 -6.59
C PHE A 93 2.68 -16.97 -7.64
N THR A 94 3.01 -16.84 -8.92
CA THR A 94 1.99 -16.96 -9.98
C THR A 94 1.47 -18.39 -10.12
N GLN A 95 2.28 -19.41 -9.82
CA GLN A 95 1.82 -20.80 -9.76
C GLN A 95 0.86 -21.10 -8.58
N LEU A 96 0.77 -20.20 -7.58
CA LEU A 96 -0.17 -20.35 -6.45
C LEU A 96 -1.57 -19.80 -6.78
N LYS A 97 -1.75 -19.10 -7.90
CA LYS A 97 -3.05 -18.55 -8.33
C LYS A 97 -4.17 -19.58 -8.42
N PRO A 98 -3.96 -20.84 -8.89
CA PRO A 98 -5.00 -21.85 -8.86
C PRO A 98 -5.48 -22.22 -7.44
N GLN A 99 -4.61 -22.13 -6.44
CA GLN A 99 -4.96 -22.38 -5.03
C GLN A 99 -5.65 -21.16 -4.39
N TYR A 100 -5.29 -19.95 -4.86
CA TYR A 100 -5.84 -18.68 -4.38
C TYR A 100 -6.45 -17.88 -5.53
N PRO A 101 -7.60 -18.30 -6.11
CA PRO A 101 -8.13 -17.74 -7.36
C PRO A 101 -8.53 -16.27 -7.28
N LYS A 102 -8.73 -15.74 -6.07
CA LYS A 102 -9.03 -14.31 -5.82
C LYS A 102 -7.78 -13.45 -5.64
N MET A 103 -6.61 -14.07 -5.41
CA MET A 103 -5.37 -13.34 -5.16
C MET A 103 -4.80 -12.77 -6.47
N LYS A 104 -4.45 -11.49 -6.43
CA LYS A 104 -3.77 -10.78 -7.53
C LYS A 104 -2.29 -10.63 -7.24
N ILE A 105 -1.44 -10.86 -8.24
CA ILE A 105 0.00 -10.63 -8.13
C ILE A 105 0.36 -9.41 -8.98
N ILE A 106 0.88 -8.37 -8.35
CA ILE A 106 1.16 -7.06 -8.94
C ILE A 106 2.65 -6.80 -8.80
N LEU A 107 3.34 -6.42 -9.87
CA LEU A 107 4.74 -5.99 -9.78
C LEU A 107 4.80 -4.55 -9.29
N SER A 108 5.47 -4.32 -8.16
CA SER A 108 5.76 -2.97 -7.69
C SER A 108 7.08 -2.48 -8.28
N ILE A 109 7.05 -1.29 -8.88
CA ILE A 109 8.20 -0.65 -9.50
C ILE A 109 8.55 0.58 -8.67
N GLY A 110 9.78 0.63 -8.17
CA GLY A 110 10.29 1.74 -7.38
C GLY A 110 10.72 1.36 -5.98
N GLY A 111 10.12 2.03 -4.99
CA GLY A 111 10.47 1.98 -3.57
C GLY A 111 11.47 3.06 -3.16
N GLY A 112 11.65 3.24 -1.85
CA GLY A 112 12.56 4.21 -1.27
C GLY A 112 14.01 4.11 -1.73
N GLY A 113 14.74 5.22 -1.65
CA GLY A 113 16.16 5.30 -2.03
C GLY A 113 16.38 5.12 -3.53
N LYS A 114 17.26 4.17 -3.90
CA LYS A 114 17.66 3.92 -5.30
C LYS A 114 16.50 3.54 -6.21
N GLY A 115 15.45 2.91 -5.67
CA GLY A 115 14.28 2.54 -6.46
C GLY A 115 13.57 3.75 -7.09
N SER A 116 13.67 4.92 -6.46
CA SER A 116 12.98 6.13 -6.88
C SER A 116 13.84 7.16 -7.63
N GLU A 117 15.15 6.94 -7.74
CA GLU A 117 16.11 7.94 -8.20
C GLU A 117 15.87 8.44 -9.64
N ASN A 118 15.38 7.54 -10.52
CA ASN A 118 15.26 7.82 -11.95
C ASN A 118 13.86 8.26 -12.38
N PHE A 119 12.84 8.22 -11.51
CA PHE A 119 11.46 8.53 -11.92
C PHE A 119 11.30 9.94 -12.48
N ALA A 120 11.87 10.96 -11.82
CA ALA A 120 11.77 12.35 -12.30
C ALA A 120 12.35 12.51 -13.71
N LEU A 121 13.48 11.86 -13.97
CA LEU A 121 14.18 11.88 -15.25
C LEU A 121 13.39 11.16 -16.35
N VAL A 122 12.72 10.06 -16.00
CA VAL A 122 11.93 9.24 -16.94
C VAL A 122 10.58 9.89 -17.23
N ALA A 123 9.84 10.30 -16.20
CA ALA A 123 8.48 10.83 -16.33
C ALA A 123 8.40 12.16 -17.11
N ARG A 124 9.46 12.98 -17.07
CA ARG A 124 9.54 14.23 -17.85
C ARG A 124 9.77 14.03 -19.34
N SER A 125 10.18 12.84 -19.78
CA SER A 125 10.56 12.55 -21.17
C SER A 125 9.57 11.58 -21.81
N GLN A 126 9.01 11.97 -22.95
CA GLN A 126 8.06 11.14 -23.68
C GLN A 126 8.68 9.79 -24.09
N SER A 127 9.87 9.79 -24.71
CA SER A 127 10.52 8.56 -25.18
C SER A 127 10.92 7.63 -24.04
N ARG A 128 11.37 8.18 -22.90
CA ARG A 128 11.70 7.37 -21.70
C ARG A 128 10.43 6.81 -21.06
N THR A 129 9.36 7.59 -21.00
CA THR A 129 8.04 7.11 -20.55
C THR A 129 7.51 5.98 -21.44
N GLU A 130 7.66 6.08 -22.76
CA GLU A 130 7.28 5.01 -23.69
C GLU A 130 8.12 3.74 -23.47
N THR A 131 9.42 3.88 -23.23
CA THR A 131 10.28 2.74 -22.86
C THR A 131 9.88 2.13 -21.52
N PHE A 132 9.56 2.95 -20.52
CA PHE A 132 9.05 2.51 -19.22
C PHE A 132 7.80 1.66 -19.38
N VAL A 133 6.78 2.22 -20.04
CA VAL A 133 5.49 1.55 -20.20
C VAL A 133 5.65 0.23 -20.96
N ARG A 134 6.43 0.23 -22.04
CA ARG A 134 6.68 -0.98 -22.85
C ARG A 134 7.38 -2.08 -22.06
N THR A 135 8.45 -1.74 -21.34
CA THR A 135 9.27 -2.72 -20.62
C THR A 135 8.59 -3.22 -19.34
N ALA A 136 7.87 -2.34 -18.63
CA ALA A 136 7.03 -2.74 -17.51
C ALA A 136 5.91 -3.70 -17.95
N ARG A 137 5.24 -3.40 -19.06
CA ARG A 137 4.20 -4.29 -19.62
C ARG A 137 4.78 -5.64 -20.05
N ALA A 138 5.97 -5.66 -20.63
CA ALA A 138 6.64 -6.91 -21.01
C ALA A 138 6.88 -7.83 -19.80
N LEU A 139 7.26 -7.29 -18.63
CA LEU A 139 7.39 -8.08 -17.40
C LEU A 139 6.04 -8.63 -16.93
N VAL A 140 4.96 -7.83 -17.01
CA VAL A 140 3.60 -8.30 -16.71
C VAL A 140 3.22 -9.49 -17.56
N ASP A 141 3.46 -9.42 -18.88
CA ASP A 141 3.13 -10.50 -19.80
C ASP A 141 4.05 -11.73 -19.60
N GLN A 142 5.36 -11.52 -19.40
CA GLN A 142 6.36 -12.58 -19.20
C GLN A 142 6.04 -13.47 -17.99
N PHE A 143 5.57 -12.86 -16.91
CA PHE A 143 5.30 -13.56 -15.65
C PHE A 143 3.82 -13.85 -15.40
N GLY A 144 2.91 -13.37 -16.26
CA GLY A 144 1.47 -13.58 -16.10
C GLY A 144 0.87 -12.81 -14.92
N LEU A 145 1.38 -11.60 -14.68
CA LEU A 145 0.97 -10.75 -13.55
C LEU A 145 -0.39 -10.11 -13.80
N ASP A 146 -1.02 -9.68 -12.71
CA ASP A 146 -2.34 -9.06 -12.73
C ASP A 146 -2.28 -7.53 -12.80
N GLY A 147 -1.10 -6.93 -12.76
CA GLY A 147 -0.98 -5.48 -12.75
C GLY A 147 0.39 -4.92 -12.42
N LEU A 148 0.43 -3.60 -12.29
CA LEU A 148 1.59 -2.84 -11.82
C LEU A 148 1.20 -1.95 -10.64
N ASP A 149 2.17 -1.71 -9.77
CA ASP A 149 2.15 -0.72 -8.71
C ASP A 149 3.34 0.22 -8.91
N ILE A 150 3.11 1.54 -8.84
CA ILE A 150 4.18 2.53 -8.96
C ILE A 150 4.44 3.16 -7.59
N ASP A 151 5.64 2.97 -7.10
CA ASP A 151 6.11 3.44 -5.80
C ASP A 151 7.25 4.46 -6.01
N TRP A 152 6.88 5.67 -6.45
CA TRP A 152 7.81 6.79 -6.57
C TRP A 152 7.83 7.58 -5.26
N GLU A 153 8.97 7.53 -4.57
CA GLU A 153 9.23 8.21 -3.30
C GLU A 153 10.20 9.41 -3.42
N HIS A 154 9.76 10.64 -3.72
CA HIS A 154 8.42 11.11 -4.12
C HIS A 154 8.55 12.23 -5.18
N PRO A 155 7.50 12.56 -5.95
CA PRO A 155 7.45 13.79 -6.73
C PRO A 155 7.76 15.02 -5.85
N ALA A 156 8.88 15.69 -6.12
CA ALA A 156 9.42 16.73 -5.24
C ALA A 156 8.75 18.10 -5.42
N ASP A 157 8.09 18.32 -6.57
CA ASP A 157 7.48 19.58 -6.96
C ASP A 157 6.24 19.35 -7.86
N PRO A 158 5.40 20.39 -8.09
CA PRO A 158 4.20 20.25 -8.93
C PRO A 158 4.46 19.82 -10.37
N GLN A 159 5.64 20.11 -10.94
CA GLN A 159 5.99 19.67 -12.29
C GLN A 159 6.19 18.16 -12.32
N GLN A 160 6.93 17.61 -11.35
CA GLN A 160 7.08 16.16 -11.19
C GLN A 160 5.74 15.48 -10.92
N GLY A 161 4.83 16.11 -10.17
CA GLY A 161 3.49 15.57 -9.97
C GLY A 161 2.65 15.52 -11.25
N MET A 162 2.72 16.54 -12.10
CA MET A 162 2.08 16.49 -13.43
C MET A 162 2.68 15.41 -14.33
N ASP A 163 4.01 15.28 -14.33
CA ASP A 163 4.72 14.24 -15.08
C ASP A 163 4.35 12.84 -14.56
N TYR A 164 4.17 12.71 -13.24
CA TYR A 164 3.73 11.45 -12.64
C TYR A 164 2.32 11.06 -13.08
N VAL A 165 1.36 12.00 -13.06
CA VAL A 165 0.00 11.74 -13.56
C VAL A 165 0.00 11.34 -15.04
N ARG A 166 0.88 11.93 -15.86
CA ARG A 166 1.05 11.54 -17.27
C ARG A 166 1.59 10.11 -17.41
N LEU A 167 2.56 9.72 -16.59
CA LEU A 167 3.07 8.36 -16.55
C LEU A 167 1.96 7.36 -16.19
N LEU A 168 1.15 7.65 -15.16
CA LEU A 168 0.00 6.82 -14.77
C LEU A 168 -1.04 6.69 -15.89
N ALA A 169 -1.32 7.78 -16.61
CA ALA A 169 -2.22 7.74 -17.77
C ALA A 169 -1.69 6.80 -18.87
N LYS A 170 -0.40 6.87 -19.20
CA LYS A 170 0.24 5.99 -20.18
C LYS A 170 0.29 4.53 -19.76
N LEU A 171 0.51 4.27 -18.48
CA LEU A 171 0.41 2.91 -17.94
C LEU A 171 -1.01 2.37 -18.04
N ARG A 172 -2.04 3.18 -17.76
CA ARG A 172 -3.43 2.76 -17.91
C ARG A 172 -3.80 2.45 -19.36
N GLU A 173 -3.32 3.23 -20.34
CA GLU A 173 -3.48 2.91 -21.78
C GLU A 173 -2.91 1.50 -22.09
N ALA A 174 -1.74 1.17 -21.54
CA ALA A 174 -1.09 -0.12 -21.74
C ALA A 174 -1.66 -1.26 -20.87
N LEU A 175 -2.39 -0.96 -19.80
CA LEU A 175 -2.96 -1.90 -18.84
C LEU A 175 -4.48 -1.66 -18.70
N PRO A 176 -5.28 -1.97 -19.74
CA PRO A 176 -6.68 -1.63 -19.77
C PRO A 176 -7.51 -2.42 -18.75
N LEU A 177 -8.55 -1.76 -18.23
CA LEU A 177 -9.57 -2.39 -17.40
C LEU A 177 -10.46 -3.34 -18.22
N PRO A 178 -11.06 -4.38 -17.59
CA PRO A 178 -10.85 -4.81 -16.20
C PRO A 178 -9.69 -5.81 -16.05
N ARG A 179 -8.85 -5.97 -17.09
CA ARG A 179 -7.87 -7.07 -17.14
C ARG A 179 -6.71 -6.90 -16.16
N PHE A 180 -6.29 -5.66 -15.94
CA PHE A 180 -5.12 -5.31 -15.14
C PHE A 180 -5.43 -4.30 -14.05
N VAL A 181 -4.83 -4.52 -12.88
CA VAL A 181 -4.78 -3.57 -11.77
C VAL A 181 -3.65 -2.56 -12.02
N LEU A 182 -3.93 -1.28 -11.86
CA LEU A 182 -2.90 -0.25 -11.75
C LEU A 182 -3.02 0.40 -10.37
N ALA A 183 -1.96 0.30 -9.58
CA ALA A 183 -1.87 0.85 -8.25
C ALA A 183 -0.73 1.87 -8.14
N THR A 184 -0.74 2.62 -7.05
CA THR A 184 0.41 3.40 -6.61
C THR A 184 0.55 3.34 -5.10
N CYS A 185 1.78 3.42 -4.62
CA CYS A 185 2.10 3.68 -3.23
C CYS A 185 2.40 5.17 -3.03
N LEU A 186 1.78 5.80 -2.04
CA LEU A 186 1.90 7.23 -1.75
C LEU A 186 2.23 7.47 -0.27
N PRO A 187 2.98 8.53 0.06
CA PRO A 187 3.31 8.86 1.44
C PRO A 187 2.09 9.38 2.20
N ALA A 188 2.13 9.28 3.52
CA ALA A 188 1.11 9.87 4.39
C ALA A 188 1.19 11.41 4.49
N GLY A 189 2.33 12.01 4.19
CA GLY A 189 2.59 13.42 4.45
C GLY A 189 2.06 14.36 3.37
N GLN A 190 1.31 15.40 3.78
CA GLN A 190 0.82 16.44 2.85
C GLN A 190 1.96 17.18 2.14
N TRP A 191 3.16 17.22 2.72
CA TRP A 191 4.34 17.86 2.14
C TRP A 191 4.70 17.31 0.75
N ALA A 192 4.47 16.01 0.53
CA ALA A 192 4.65 15.33 -0.76
C ALA A 192 3.35 15.26 -1.55
N LEU A 193 2.24 14.86 -0.91
CA LEU A 193 0.96 14.65 -1.60
C LEU A 193 0.45 15.91 -2.31
N ARG A 194 0.74 17.11 -1.78
CA ARG A 194 0.35 18.39 -2.38
C ARG A 194 0.97 18.65 -3.77
N ASN A 195 2.02 17.93 -4.13
CA ASN A 195 2.66 18.06 -5.44
C ASN A 195 1.88 17.29 -6.52
N ILE A 196 1.03 16.33 -6.15
CA ILE A 196 0.32 15.44 -7.08
C ILE A 196 -1.14 15.87 -7.17
N ASP A 197 -1.66 16.00 -8.39
CA ASP A 197 -3.11 16.13 -8.60
C ASP A 197 -3.79 14.77 -8.35
N LEU A 198 -4.10 14.48 -7.08
CA LEU A 198 -4.66 13.21 -6.65
C LEU A 198 -6.02 12.92 -7.31
N SER A 199 -6.81 13.96 -7.59
CA SER A 199 -8.08 13.83 -8.29
C SER A 199 -7.89 13.23 -9.68
N LYS A 200 -6.93 13.76 -10.46
CA LYS A 200 -6.59 13.26 -11.79
C LYS A 200 -5.88 11.92 -11.74
N ALA A 201 -4.94 11.73 -10.82
CA ALA A 201 -4.26 10.45 -10.63
C ALA A 201 -5.28 9.32 -10.40
N SER A 202 -6.29 9.56 -9.56
CA SER A 202 -7.31 8.58 -9.20
C SER A 202 -8.17 8.09 -10.39
N LEU A 203 -8.21 8.83 -11.50
CA LEU A 203 -8.91 8.40 -12.72
C LEU A 203 -8.23 7.21 -13.40
N TYR A 204 -6.91 7.08 -13.24
CA TYR A 204 -6.11 6.03 -13.87
C TYR A 204 -5.85 4.84 -12.94
N LEU A 205 -6.01 5.03 -11.64
CA LEU A 205 -5.67 4.05 -10.61
C LEU A 205 -6.88 3.23 -10.18
N ASP A 206 -6.66 1.94 -9.92
CA ASP A 206 -7.59 1.10 -9.16
C ASP A 206 -7.38 1.28 -7.66
N LEU A 207 -6.10 1.36 -7.25
CA LEU A 207 -5.69 1.35 -5.85
C LEU A 207 -4.63 2.41 -5.54
N ILE A 208 -4.71 2.95 -4.33
CA ILE A 208 -3.75 3.85 -3.71
C ILE A 208 -3.37 3.24 -2.36
N ASN A 209 -2.18 2.69 -2.27
CA ASN A 209 -1.57 2.22 -1.03
C ASN A 209 -1.02 3.44 -0.28
N LEU A 210 -1.70 3.90 0.77
CA LEU A 210 -1.26 5.06 1.55
C LEU A 210 -0.34 4.61 2.70
N MET A 211 0.94 4.94 2.63
CA MET A 211 1.99 4.58 3.60
C MET A 211 1.80 5.31 4.94
N THR A 212 0.78 4.90 5.70
CA THR A 212 0.41 5.47 7.00
C THR A 212 1.26 4.91 8.15
N TYR A 213 2.56 4.96 7.94
CA TYR A 213 3.61 4.58 8.88
C TYR A 213 4.85 5.47 8.66
N ASP A 214 5.92 5.22 9.41
CA ASP A 214 7.16 6.01 9.41
C ASP A 214 6.98 7.49 9.77
N PHE A 215 6.04 7.78 10.68
CA PHE A 215 5.85 9.11 11.23
C PHE A 215 6.96 9.52 12.20
N ALA A 216 7.69 8.55 12.75
CA ALA A 216 8.83 8.72 13.64
C ALA A 216 9.91 7.67 13.32
N GLY A 217 11.18 8.07 13.44
CA GLY A 217 12.33 7.21 13.16
C GLY A 217 13.66 7.91 13.44
N PRO A 218 14.80 7.37 12.97
CA PRO A 218 16.13 7.96 13.18
C PRO A 218 16.27 9.43 12.71
N TRP A 219 15.38 9.90 11.84
CA TRP A 219 15.34 11.29 11.35
C TRP A 219 14.57 12.25 12.27
N THR A 220 13.90 11.76 13.32
CA THR A 220 13.21 12.63 14.29
C THR A 220 14.11 12.96 15.48
N ASN A 221 13.89 14.13 16.09
CA ASN A 221 14.67 14.59 17.25
C ASN A 221 14.34 13.85 18.56
N GLU A 222 13.14 13.27 18.62
CA GLU A 222 12.58 12.58 19.78
C GLU A 222 11.92 11.27 19.32
N SER A 223 11.80 10.33 20.24
CA SER A 223 11.01 9.11 20.07
C SER A 223 9.54 9.46 19.84
N GLY A 224 8.83 8.63 19.08
CA GLY A 224 7.43 8.87 18.76
C GLY A 224 6.76 7.59 18.29
N HIS A 225 5.44 7.62 18.22
CA HIS A 225 4.72 6.57 17.49
C HIS A 225 4.99 6.77 15.99
N HIS A 226 5.25 5.66 15.29
CA HIS A 226 5.53 5.73 13.84
C HIS A 226 4.30 5.44 12.97
N ALA A 227 3.18 4.99 13.55
CA ALA A 227 2.00 4.58 12.79
C ALA A 227 0.67 4.78 13.55
N GLN A 228 0.59 5.80 14.42
CA GLN A 228 -0.63 6.11 15.17
C GLN A 228 -1.83 6.35 14.26
N LEU A 229 -3.00 5.84 14.66
CA LEU A 229 -4.25 6.04 13.95
C LEU A 229 -4.71 7.51 14.02
N TYR A 230 -4.61 8.13 15.20
CA TYR A 230 -5.07 9.50 15.46
C TYR A 230 -3.92 10.41 15.90
N SER A 231 -4.04 11.71 15.58
CA SER A 231 -3.05 12.72 15.99
C SER A 231 -3.11 12.95 17.50
N PRO A 232 -1.97 13.09 18.20
CA PRO A 232 -1.94 13.37 19.63
C PRO A 232 -2.63 14.67 19.99
N SER A 233 -3.40 14.71 21.08
CA SER A 233 -4.10 15.92 21.53
C SER A 233 -3.16 17.10 21.82
N ARG A 234 -1.92 16.81 22.24
CA ARG A 234 -0.86 17.80 22.48
C ARG A 234 -0.24 18.35 21.19
N ASN A 235 -0.42 17.67 20.06
CA ASN A 235 0.01 18.13 18.75
C ASN A 235 -1.02 17.72 17.69
N PRO A 236 -2.19 18.39 17.61
CA PRO A 236 -3.26 18.01 16.69
C PRO A 236 -2.87 18.08 15.21
N GLY A 237 -1.80 18.84 14.87
CA GLY A 237 -1.27 18.94 13.51
C GLY A 237 -0.26 17.85 13.14
N ALA A 238 0.11 16.96 14.07
CA ALA A 238 0.98 15.83 13.76
C ALA A 238 0.31 14.91 12.73
N VAL A 239 1.11 14.40 11.79
CA VAL A 239 0.66 13.37 10.85
C VAL A 239 0.18 12.13 11.63
N SER A 240 -0.93 11.58 11.16
CA SER A 240 -1.54 10.33 11.62
C SER A 240 -2.25 9.66 10.45
N CYS A 241 -2.56 8.35 10.60
CA CYS A 241 -3.34 7.62 9.61
C CYS A 241 -4.62 8.37 9.21
N GLN A 242 -5.36 8.86 10.21
CA GLN A 242 -6.59 9.63 9.99
C GLN A 242 -6.34 10.90 9.18
N SER A 243 -5.35 11.72 9.58
CA SER A 243 -5.08 13.01 8.92
C SER A 243 -4.69 12.83 7.45
N SER A 244 -3.94 11.78 7.14
CA SER A 244 -3.49 11.47 5.78
C SER A 244 -4.64 10.99 4.91
N VAL A 245 -5.48 10.08 5.42
CA VAL A 245 -6.70 9.64 4.73
C VAL A 245 -7.63 10.82 4.48
N GLN A 246 -7.86 11.67 5.49
CA GLN A 246 -8.71 12.85 5.34
C GLN A 246 -8.20 13.80 4.25
N TYR A 247 -6.89 14.01 4.17
CA TYR A 247 -6.31 14.83 3.11
C TYR A 247 -6.54 14.24 1.72
N VAL A 248 -6.29 12.94 1.53
CA VAL A 248 -6.49 12.27 0.24
C VAL A 248 -7.96 12.32 -0.17
N LEU A 249 -8.88 12.07 0.76
CA LEU A 249 -10.33 12.18 0.53
C LEU A 249 -10.75 13.62 0.18
N SER A 250 -10.15 14.63 0.83
CA SER A 250 -10.46 16.03 0.53
C SER A 250 -9.98 16.46 -0.86
N GLN A 251 -9.08 15.70 -1.50
CA GLN A 251 -8.70 15.89 -2.91
C GLN A 251 -9.64 15.20 -3.90
N GLY A 252 -10.75 14.61 -3.45
CA GLY A 252 -11.78 14.01 -4.31
C GLY A 252 -11.51 12.57 -4.74
N VAL A 253 -10.58 11.88 -4.08
CA VAL A 253 -10.31 10.45 -4.31
C VAL A 253 -11.45 9.60 -3.73
N ASP A 254 -11.95 8.62 -4.50
CA ASP A 254 -12.93 7.66 -4.00
C ASP A 254 -12.33 6.84 -2.85
N PRO A 255 -12.94 6.84 -1.65
CA PRO A 255 -12.43 6.07 -0.51
C PRO A 255 -12.18 4.60 -0.84
N LYS A 256 -12.99 3.97 -1.70
CA LYS A 256 -12.84 2.55 -2.05
C LYS A 256 -11.53 2.22 -2.77
N LYS A 257 -10.82 3.23 -3.31
CA LYS A 257 -9.51 3.05 -3.93
C LYS A 257 -8.36 3.14 -2.93
N ILE A 258 -8.60 3.57 -1.70
CA ILE A 258 -7.54 3.81 -0.73
C ILE A 258 -7.36 2.58 0.16
N LEU A 259 -6.14 2.05 0.25
CA LEU A 259 -5.75 1.05 1.23
C LEU A 259 -4.92 1.71 2.33
N LEU A 260 -5.30 1.47 3.58
CA LEU A 260 -4.58 2.01 4.74
C LEU A 260 -3.37 1.14 5.08
N GLY A 261 -2.19 1.75 5.14
CA GLY A 261 -0.93 1.06 5.41
C GLY A 261 -0.73 0.67 6.87
N VAL A 262 -0.29 -0.57 7.08
CA VAL A 262 0.07 -1.15 8.38
C VAL A 262 1.53 -1.64 8.32
N PRO A 263 2.42 -1.16 9.20
CA PRO A 263 3.78 -1.66 9.28
C PRO A 263 3.81 -2.99 10.03
N ALA A 264 4.23 -4.06 9.36
CA ALA A 264 4.60 -5.33 9.98
C ALA A 264 6.07 -5.30 10.45
N TYR A 265 6.46 -4.19 11.07
CA TYR A 265 7.76 -3.92 11.67
C TYR A 265 7.62 -2.84 12.73
N GLY A 266 8.67 -2.67 13.56
CA GLY A 266 8.75 -1.59 14.54
C GLY A 266 9.97 -0.70 14.36
N ARG A 267 9.83 0.58 14.72
CA ARG A 267 10.93 1.58 14.76
C ARG A 267 11.47 1.70 16.18
N SER A 268 12.79 1.65 16.34
CA SER A 268 13.44 1.62 17.65
C SER A 268 14.16 2.92 18.03
N PHE A 269 14.22 3.19 19.33
CA PHE A 269 14.83 4.38 19.93
C PHE A 269 15.51 3.96 21.25
N LEU A 270 16.84 3.85 21.25
CA LEU A 270 17.62 3.44 22.42
C LEU A 270 17.77 4.60 23.40
N GLY A 271 17.73 4.31 24.71
CA GLY A 271 17.80 5.34 25.75
C GLY A 271 16.51 6.14 25.95
N SER A 272 15.40 5.69 25.35
CA SER A 272 14.05 6.19 25.56
C SER A 272 13.14 5.04 26.01
N ASP A 273 12.12 5.34 26.81
CA ASP A 273 11.13 4.37 27.29
C ASP A 273 9.68 4.72 26.91
N LYS A 274 9.45 5.92 26.37
CA LYS A 274 8.13 6.42 25.95
C LYS A 274 8.26 7.49 24.86
N PRO A 275 7.17 7.80 24.13
CA PRO A 275 7.16 8.88 23.13
C PRO A 275 7.51 10.25 23.72
N GLY A 276 8.14 11.11 22.91
CA GLY A 276 8.49 12.49 23.25
C GLY A 276 9.76 12.63 24.08
N GLN A 277 10.68 11.66 24.00
CA GLN A 277 11.97 11.71 24.69
C GLN A 277 13.12 11.77 23.69
N ARG A 278 14.22 12.39 24.11
CA ARG A 278 15.51 12.23 23.43
C ARG A 278 15.97 10.77 23.54
N TYR A 279 16.72 10.34 22.53
CA TYR A 279 17.25 8.98 22.41
C TYR A 279 18.71 9.04 21.97
N ALA A 280 19.48 7.99 22.25
CA ALA A 280 20.91 7.92 22.01
C ALA A 280 21.29 7.26 20.67
N GLY A 281 20.35 6.54 20.07
CA GLY A 281 20.53 5.84 18.80
C GLY A 281 19.37 4.90 18.51
N THR A 282 19.56 3.98 17.57
CA THR A 282 18.56 2.97 17.21
C THR A 282 19.17 1.57 17.28
N GLY A 283 18.32 0.57 17.50
CA GLY A 283 18.68 -0.85 17.51
C GLY A 283 17.94 -1.63 16.42
N GLY A 284 18.39 -2.85 16.15
CA GLY A 284 17.93 -3.62 14.99
C GLY A 284 18.62 -3.19 13.71
N GLU A 285 18.19 -3.74 12.58
CA GLU A 285 18.75 -3.43 11.27
C GLU A 285 18.15 -2.11 10.79
N ASP A 286 19.01 -1.11 10.55
CA ASP A 286 18.60 0.27 10.20
C ASP A 286 17.54 0.88 11.13
N GLY A 287 17.62 0.53 12.42
CA GLY A 287 16.69 1.00 13.44
C GLY A 287 15.32 0.31 13.43
N VAL A 288 15.22 -0.85 12.75
CA VAL A 288 13.98 -1.60 12.55
C VAL A 288 14.08 -3.02 13.10
N PHE A 289 12.95 -3.52 13.62
CA PHE A 289 12.73 -4.93 13.94
C PHE A 289 11.53 -5.45 13.15
N ASP A 290 11.63 -6.67 12.59
CA ASP A 290 10.46 -7.35 12.04
C ASP A 290 9.43 -7.55 13.17
N TYR A 291 8.13 -7.41 12.86
CA TYR A 291 7.09 -7.53 13.88
C TYR A 291 7.05 -8.94 14.52
N SER A 292 7.44 -9.98 13.78
CA SER A 292 7.59 -11.34 14.28
C SER A 292 8.55 -11.47 15.47
N ASP A 293 9.46 -10.52 15.64
CA ASP A 293 10.45 -10.48 16.72
C ASP A 293 10.02 -9.57 17.89
N LEU A 294 8.77 -9.07 17.86
CA LEU A 294 8.22 -8.12 18.83
C LEU A 294 7.04 -8.71 19.65
N PRO A 295 6.97 -8.45 20.96
CA PRO A 295 7.87 -7.61 21.75
C PRO A 295 9.24 -8.25 21.98
N ARG A 296 10.27 -7.41 22.13
CA ARG A 296 11.64 -7.88 22.41
C ARG A 296 11.69 -8.58 23.78
N PRO A 297 12.58 -9.57 23.98
CA PRO A 297 12.72 -10.26 25.26
C PRO A 297 12.91 -9.29 26.44
N GLY A 298 12.12 -9.46 27.50
CA GLY A 298 12.17 -8.61 28.70
C GLY A 298 11.56 -7.21 28.53
N ALA A 299 11.08 -6.83 27.34
CA ALA A 299 10.33 -5.61 27.14
C ALA A 299 8.85 -5.80 27.51
N LYS A 300 8.21 -4.72 27.94
CA LYS A 300 6.77 -4.67 28.25
C LYS A 300 6.03 -4.01 27.09
N GLU A 301 4.97 -4.66 26.59
CA GLU A 301 4.10 -4.09 25.55
C GLU A 301 3.07 -3.13 26.18
N HIS A 302 2.86 -1.99 25.53
CA HIS A 302 2.00 -0.89 25.94
C HIS A 302 1.09 -0.48 24.77
N HIS A 303 -0.12 -0.07 25.10
CA HIS A 303 -1.15 0.31 24.13
C HIS A 303 -1.73 1.67 24.49
N ASP A 304 -1.81 2.58 23.52
CA ASP A 304 -2.56 3.82 23.60
C ASP A 304 -3.80 3.71 22.70
N ASP A 305 -4.94 3.36 23.30
CA ASP A 305 -6.20 3.20 22.57
C ASP A 305 -6.73 4.49 21.98
N LYS A 306 -6.40 5.65 22.58
CA LYS A 306 -6.87 6.94 22.08
C LYS A 306 -6.16 7.31 20.79
N LEU A 307 -4.87 7.01 20.70
CA LEU A 307 -4.07 7.23 19.50
C LEU A 307 -4.18 6.09 18.50
N GLY A 308 -4.61 4.91 18.94
CA GLY A 308 -4.55 3.67 18.16
C GLY A 308 -3.10 3.33 17.82
N ALA A 309 -2.25 3.30 18.84
CA ALA A 309 -0.83 3.05 18.71
C ALA A 309 -0.33 2.10 19.81
N ALA A 310 0.74 1.37 19.53
CA ALA A 310 1.39 0.51 20.50
C ALA A 310 2.91 0.65 20.44
N TYR A 311 3.55 0.16 21.50
CA TYR A 311 5.00 0.09 21.62
C TYR A 311 5.40 -0.95 22.67
N CYS A 312 6.67 -1.33 22.70
CA CYS A 312 7.27 -1.96 23.89
C CYS A 312 8.48 -1.17 24.37
N SER A 313 8.72 -1.19 25.68
CA SER A 313 9.92 -0.61 26.28
C SER A 313 10.49 -1.48 27.40
N GLY A 314 11.77 -1.28 27.69
CA GLY A 314 12.52 -2.12 28.62
C GLY A 314 13.39 -3.17 27.91
N GLY A 315 13.89 -4.15 28.67
CA GLY A 315 14.89 -5.10 28.19
C GLY A 315 16.25 -4.42 27.99
N ASP A 316 16.75 -4.40 26.76
CA ASP A 316 18.02 -3.77 26.34
C ASP A 316 18.11 -2.23 26.48
N GLY A 317 17.13 -1.59 27.13
CA GLY A 317 17.09 -0.14 27.34
C GLY A 317 16.48 0.69 26.21
N GLY A 318 15.72 0.08 25.29
CA GLY A 318 15.07 0.79 24.17
C GLY A 318 13.54 0.83 24.18
N PHE A 319 13.00 1.81 23.46
CA PHE A 319 11.60 1.95 23.07
C PHE A 319 11.44 1.49 21.62
N VAL A 320 10.46 0.64 21.31
CA VAL A 320 10.13 0.22 19.94
C VAL A 320 8.64 0.43 19.70
N THR A 321 8.28 1.26 18.73
CA THR A 321 6.89 1.49 18.33
C THR A 321 6.52 0.62 17.15
N TYR A 322 5.33 0.00 17.18
CA TYR A 322 4.84 -0.93 16.16
C TYR A 322 3.33 -1.14 16.32
N ASP A 323 2.71 -1.83 15.35
CA ASP A 323 1.32 -2.26 15.43
C ASP A 323 1.15 -3.63 16.09
N THR A 324 0.01 -3.83 16.76
CA THR A 324 -0.39 -5.10 17.39
C THR A 324 -1.75 -5.53 16.84
N PRO A 325 -2.24 -6.76 17.11
CA PRO A 325 -3.58 -7.17 16.72
C PRO A 325 -4.65 -6.16 17.18
N ARG A 326 -4.48 -5.57 18.37
CA ARG A 326 -5.39 -4.56 18.92
C ARG A 326 -5.41 -3.27 18.08
N THR A 327 -4.25 -2.74 17.70
CA THR A 327 -4.20 -1.52 16.88
C THR A 327 -4.63 -1.79 15.44
N VAL A 328 -4.34 -2.97 14.89
CA VAL A 328 -4.84 -3.39 13.58
C VAL A 328 -6.37 -3.52 13.57
N GLN A 329 -6.99 -4.05 14.63
CA GLN A 329 -8.46 -4.05 14.75
C GLN A 329 -9.03 -2.62 14.71
N GLN A 330 -8.39 -1.66 15.38
CA GLN A 330 -8.80 -0.26 15.34
C GLN A 330 -8.65 0.34 13.93
N LYS A 331 -7.55 0.06 13.25
CA LYS A 331 -7.29 0.50 11.87
C LYS A 331 -8.27 -0.12 10.87
N ALA A 332 -8.58 -1.41 10.99
CA ALA A 332 -9.60 -2.08 10.19
C ALA A 332 -10.99 -1.47 10.39
N ARG A 333 -11.41 -1.24 11.64
CA ARG A 333 -12.67 -0.53 11.96
C ARG A 333 -12.70 0.89 11.46
N PHE A 334 -11.56 1.59 11.47
CA PHE A 334 -11.46 2.90 10.87
C PHE A 334 -11.65 2.82 9.35
N ALA A 335 -11.00 1.87 8.67
CA ALA A 335 -11.12 1.65 7.25
C ALA A 335 -12.58 1.34 6.85
N THR A 336 -13.27 0.45 7.56
CA THR A 336 -14.69 0.15 7.29
C THR A 336 -15.59 1.36 7.53
N LYS A 337 -15.44 2.07 8.66
CA LYS A 337 -16.22 3.26 9.01
C LYS A 337 -16.04 4.41 8.00
N THR A 338 -14.84 4.55 7.44
CA THR A 338 -14.51 5.57 6.43
C THR A 338 -14.70 5.07 4.99
N LYS A 339 -15.20 3.84 4.82
CA LYS A 339 -15.50 3.19 3.53
C LYS A 339 -14.26 3.04 2.63
N LEU A 340 -13.08 2.88 3.22
CA LEU A 340 -11.85 2.64 2.48
C LEU A 340 -11.89 1.30 1.75
N GLY A 341 -11.00 1.12 0.77
CA GLY A 341 -10.84 -0.14 0.04
C GLY A 341 -10.35 -1.29 0.92
N GLY A 342 -9.67 -0.99 2.03
CA GLY A 342 -9.21 -1.97 3.01
C GLY A 342 -7.84 -1.62 3.59
N LEU A 343 -7.01 -2.63 3.84
CA LEU A 343 -5.68 -2.51 4.43
C LEU A 343 -4.60 -3.03 3.49
N PHE A 344 -3.38 -2.50 3.61
CA PHE A 344 -2.19 -3.15 3.10
C PHE A 344 -1.06 -3.20 4.13
N TYR A 345 -0.14 -4.15 3.97
CA TYR A 345 0.97 -4.38 4.91
C TYR A 345 2.33 -4.25 4.24
N TRP A 346 3.21 -3.46 4.85
CA TRP A 346 4.65 -3.51 4.62
C TRP A 346 5.32 -4.20 5.82
N HIS A 347 5.73 -5.45 5.74
CA HIS A 347 5.55 -6.39 4.62
C HIS A 347 5.23 -7.79 5.13
N ILE A 348 4.72 -8.68 4.27
CA ILE A 348 4.23 -10.01 4.67
C ILE A 348 5.27 -10.87 5.40
N GLY A 349 6.54 -10.75 5.06
CA GLY A 349 7.63 -11.49 5.70
C GLY A 349 7.93 -11.08 7.14
N GLY A 350 7.44 -9.93 7.59
CA GLY A 350 7.64 -9.41 8.95
C GLY A 350 6.48 -9.77 9.89
N ASP A 351 5.39 -10.35 9.37
CA ASP A 351 4.22 -10.69 10.18
C ASP A 351 4.49 -11.90 11.10
N ALA A 352 3.83 -11.91 12.26
CA ALA A 352 3.84 -13.05 13.16
C ALA A 352 2.83 -14.12 12.71
N ARG A 353 2.84 -15.28 13.39
CA ARG A 353 1.87 -16.37 13.16
C ARG A 353 0.84 -16.47 14.27
N GLY A 354 -0.27 -17.14 13.96
CA GLY A 354 -1.34 -17.41 14.92
C GLY A 354 -1.96 -16.12 15.48
N PRO A 355 -2.30 -16.07 16.78
CA PRO A 355 -3.01 -14.94 17.39
C PRO A 355 -2.30 -13.59 17.32
N ARG A 356 -1.00 -13.57 16.99
CA ARG A 356 -0.22 -12.35 16.79
C ARG A 356 -0.25 -11.83 15.36
N SER A 357 -0.67 -12.61 14.37
CA SER A 357 -0.65 -12.17 12.96
C SER A 357 -1.49 -10.90 12.77
N LEU A 358 -0.82 -9.85 12.30
CA LEU A 358 -1.45 -8.58 11.93
C LEU A 358 -2.30 -8.74 10.68
N ILE A 359 -1.86 -9.55 9.72
CA ILE A 359 -2.53 -9.75 8.44
C ILE A 359 -3.83 -10.54 8.64
N GLU A 360 -3.79 -11.63 9.39
CA GLU A 360 -4.99 -12.42 9.74
C GLU A 360 -5.95 -11.57 10.58
N THR A 361 -5.45 -10.82 11.56
CA THR A 361 -6.28 -9.94 12.38
C THR A 361 -7.02 -8.90 11.54
N GLY A 362 -6.32 -8.23 10.62
CA GLY A 362 -6.96 -7.26 9.73
C GLY A 362 -7.97 -7.89 8.79
N TYR A 363 -7.63 -9.04 8.18
CA TYR A 363 -8.57 -9.79 7.34
C TYR A 363 -9.86 -10.12 8.09
N ASN A 364 -9.74 -10.78 9.24
CA ASN A 364 -10.90 -11.19 10.03
C ASN A 364 -11.73 -9.97 10.45
N THR A 365 -11.06 -8.92 10.96
CA THR A 365 -11.77 -7.71 11.39
C THR A 365 -12.52 -7.03 10.24
N LEU A 366 -11.93 -6.94 9.04
CA LEU A 366 -12.56 -6.34 7.86
C LEU A 366 -13.79 -7.13 7.37
N HIS A 367 -13.84 -8.45 7.59
CA HIS A 367 -14.85 -9.35 7.01
C HIS A 367 -15.82 -9.97 8.04
N GLU A 368 -15.65 -9.66 9.33
CA GLU A 368 -16.61 -10.00 10.41
C GLU A 368 -17.64 -8.89 10.66
N MET A 369 -17.43 -7.68 10.11
CA MET A 369 -18.33 -6.53 10.20
C MET A 369 -19.33 -6.50 9.05
#